data_AF-A0A838RTT3-F1
#
_entry.id   AF-A0A838RTT3-F1
#
_cell.length_a   1.000
_cell.length_b   1.000
_cell.length_c   1.000
_cell.angle_alpha   90.00
_cell.angle_beta   90.00
_cell.angle_gamma   90.00
#
_symmetry.space_group_name_H-M   'P 1'
#
loop_
_entity.id
_entity.type
_entity.pdbx_description
1 polymer ?
#
loop_
_entity_poly.entity_id
_entity_poly.type
_entity_poly.pdbx_seq_one_letter_code
_entity_poly.pdbx_strand_id
1 'polypeptide(L)'
;MKRAFAFVCLALVAGALIASSWFWYRSAQQEGAAPARYLYVWIGDKDGQDYDFIAVVDVRPESPTYARVIETEPVGMRGSMPHHLEYWLPPPGQFLFGNGHHHEQIFLFDISEAEHPRVVRTLRPVPPYRYPHDFMRLPNGNVLVGFLRSEGPSPLPGDTTLPGGHGGIAELDPEGRVIRSASAADSISEIPIRPYAFAPLPQIDRLLTTSAPMLENYSADVVQVWRLSDLQLLHTLRVPPRPPAKRGAVDDAQRQWRNGGDRA
;
A
#
# COMPACT_ATOMS: atom_id res chain seq x y z
N MET A 1 -44.94 16.48 43.29
CA MET A 1 -43.91 15.43 43.50
C MET A 1 -43.31 15.06 42.15
N LYS A 2 -41.99 15.27 41.99
CA LYS A 2 -41.00 14.47 41.22
C LYS A 2 -41.34 14.12 39.75
N ARG A 3 -40.53 14.37 38.70
CA ARG A 3 -39.15 14.84 38.51
C ARG A 3 -39.00 15.17 37.02
N ALA A 4 -38.36 16.28 36.69
CA ALA A 4 -37.73 16.52 35.39
C ALA A 4 -36.44 15.68 35.29
N PHE A 5 -36.11 15.10 34.14
CA PHE A 5 -34.77 14.59 33.85
C PHE A 5 -34.42 14.69 32.36
N ALA A 6 -33.60 15.70 32.07
CA ALA A 6 -32.49 15.77 31.11
C ALA A 6 -32.65 15.19 29.68
N PHE A 7 -33.01 16.08 28.75
CA PHE A 7 -32.62 16.00 27.33
C PHE A 7 -31.35 16.84 27.10
N VAL A 8 -30.20 16.45 27.67
CA VAL A 8 -28.89 17.03 27.31
C VAL A 8 -27.85 15.96 27.61
N CYS A 9 -27.25 15.34 26.58
CA CYS A 9 -25.89 14.77 26.60
C CYS A 9 -25.52 13.92 25.36
N LEU A 10 -26.37 13.74 24.35
CA LEU A 10 -26.02 12.86 23.21
C LEU A 10 -25.26 13.55 22.06
N ALA A 11 -25.14 14.88 22.04
CA ALA A 11 -24.46 15.60 20.95
C ALA A 11 -22.95 15.83 21.18
N LEU A 12 -22.45 15.72 22.41
CA LEU A 12 -21.04 15.98 22.72
C LEU A 12 -20.13 14.75 22.58
N VAL A 13 -20.68 13.54 22.64
CA VAL A 13 -19.88 12.28 22.50
C VAL A 13 -19.61 11.95 21.03
N ALA A 14 -20.52 12.27 20.11
CA ALA A 14 -20.32 12.07 18.67
C ALA A 14 -19.32 13.08 18.07
N GLY A 15 -19.30 14.33 18.57
CA GLY A 15 -18.33 15.34 18.14
C GLY A 15 -16.88 15.04 18.57
N ALA A 16 -16.70 14.44 19.74
CA ALA A 16 -15.37 14.09 20.26
C ALA A 16 -14.72 12.90 19.53
N LEU A 17 -15.51 11.94 19.05
CA LEU A 17 -15.01 10.75 18.33
C LEU A 17 -14.70 11.01 16.86
N ILE A 18 -15.38 11.98 16.23
CA ILE A 18 -15.04 12.44 14.88
C ILE A 18 -13.80 13.37 14.92
N ALA A 19 -13.58 14.12 16.00
CA ALA A 19 -12.34 14.92 16.14
C ALA A 19 -11.08 14.06 16.31
N SER A 20 -11.19 12.85 16.88
CA SER A 20 -10.04 11.96 17.12
C SER A 20 -9.58 11.15 15.91
N SER A 21 -10.43 10.95 14.89
CA SER A 21 -10.04 10.28 13.64
C SER A 21 -9.22 11.21 12.72
N TRP A 22 -9.42 12.52 12.84
CA TRP A 22 -8.66 13.53 12.10
C TRP A 22 -7.29 13.82 12.73
N PHE A 23 -7.13 13.52 14.02
CA PHE A 23 -5.90 13.81 14.78
C PHE A 23 -4.72 12.90 14.42
N TRP A 24 -4.97 11.67 13.95
CA TRP A 24 -3.90 10.71 13.61
C TRP A 24 -3.54 10.70 12.13
N TYR A 25 -4.48 10.97 11.22
CA TYR A 25 -4.14 11.25 9.82
C TYR A 25 -3.29 12.52 9.70
N ARG A 26 -3.49 13.50 10.60
CA ARG A 26 -2.59 14.64 10.84
C ARG A 26 -1.32 14.30 11.63
N SER A 27 -1.14 13.10 12.16
CA SER A 27 0.17 12.74 12.74
C SER A 27 1.20 12.38 11.65
N ALA A 28 0.73 11.94 10.47
CA ALA A 28 1.55 11.81 9.26
C ALA A 28 1.75 13.15 8.54
N GLN A 29 0.74 14.04 8.56
CA GLN A 29 0.94 15.46 8.28
C GLN A 29 1.26 16.21 9.55
N GLN A 30 2.45 15.99 10.12
CA GLN A 30 3.00 16.80 11.22
C GLN A 30 2.61 18.29 11.00
N GLU A 31 1.66 18.82 11.77
CA GLU A 31 1.47 20.26 11.84
C GLU A 31 2.76 20.83 12.45
N GLY A 32 3.57 21.49 11.61
CA GLY A 32 4.92 21.92 11.95
C GLY A 32 6.06 21.04 11.44
N ALA A 33 5.80 20.02 10.61
CA ALA A 33 6.86 19.34 9.86
C ALA A 33 7.63 20.36 9.04
N ALA A 34 8.95 20.28 9.07
CA ALA A 34 9.76 20.94 8.05
C ALA A 34 9.33 20.45 6.66
N PRO A 35 9.30 21.32 5.64
CA PRO A 35 9.03 20.89 4.27
C PRO A 35 9.93 19.72 3.86
N ALA A 36 9.37 18.77 3.11
CA ALA A 36 10.16 17.69 2.54
C ALA A 36 11.31 18.27 1.71
N ARG A 37 12.52 17.75 1.92
CA ARG A 37 13.72 18.19 1.21
C ARG A 37 14.01 17.35 -0.03
N TYR A 38 13.63 16.08 0.02
CA TYR A 38 13.89 15.11 -1.02
C TYR A 38 12.63 14.28 -1.31
N LEU A 39 12.50 13.87 -2.57
CA LEU A 39 11.51 12.90 -3.02
C LEU A 39 12.26 11.63 -3.45
N TYR A 40 11.89 10.50 -2.84
CA TYR A 40 12.34 9.20 -3.31
C TYR A 40 11.40 8.69 -4.40
N VAL A 41 11.96 8.19 -5.50
CA VAL A 41 11.20 7.64 -6.61
C VAL A 41 11.68 6.21 -6.85
N TRP A 42 10.75 5.24 -6.86
CA TRP A 42 11.05 3.84 -7.13
C TRP A 42 10.90 3.56 -8.63
N ILE A 43 12.01 3.31 -9.32
CA ILE A 43 12.09 3.42 -10.79
C ILE A 43 12.53 2.10 -11.40
N GLY A 44 11.72 1.64 -12.36
CA GLY A 44 12.10 0.55 -13.26
C GLY A 44 12.83 1.10 -14.48
N ASP A 45 13.90 0.44 -14.89
CA ASP A 45 14.55 0.75 -16.16
C ASP A 45 13.60 0.43 -17.33
N LYS A 46 13.54 1.34 -18.31
CA LYS A 46 12.47 1.34 -19.32
C LYS A 46 12.61 0.17 -20.30
N ASP A 47 13.83 -0.18 -20.70
CA ASP A 47 14.10 -1.29 -21.62
C ASP A 47 14.60 -2.56 -20.88
N GLY A 48 14.74 -2.47 -19.56
CA GLY A 48 15.10 -3.56 -18.66
C GLY A 48 16.54 -4.03 -18.85
N GLN A 49 17.40 -3.24 -19.49
CA GLN A 49 18.81 -3.58 -19.68
C GLN A 49 19.65 -3.24 -18.46
N ASP A 50 19.26 -2.23 -17.68
CA ASP A 50 19.92 -1.83 -16.45
C ASP A 50 19.15 -2.27 -15.19
N TYR A 51 19.79 -2.13 -14.03
CA TYR A 51 19.14 -2.41 -12.76
C TYR A 51 18.09 -1.36 -12.46
N ASP A 52 16.94 -1.80 -11.95
CA ASP A 52 15.96 -0.94 -11.30
C ASP A 52 16.58 -0.30 -10.05
N PHE A 53 16.13 0.90 -9.70
CA PHE A 53 16.79 1.74 -8.71
C PHE A 53 15.83 2.68 -7.98
N ILE A 54 16.22 3.08 -6.78
CA ILE A 54 15.59 4.21 -6.08
C ILE A 54 16.38 5.48 -6.41
N ALA A 55 15.69 6.53 -6.83
CA ALA A 55 16.27 7.83 -7.13
C ALA A 55 15.92 8.84 -6.04
N VAL A 56 16.87 9.73 -5.74
CA VAL A 56 16.63 10.88 -4.86
C VAL A 56 16.52 12.13 -5.71
N VAL A 57 15.38 12.80 -5.63
CA VAL A 57 15.15 14.09 -6.29
C VAL A 57 15.15 15.20 -5.25
N ASP A 58 15.92 16.26 -5.49
CA ASP A 58 15.91 17.45 -4.64
C ASP A 58 14.68 18.31 -4.92
N VAL A 59 13.85 18.52 -3.90
CA VAL A 59 12.59 19.28 -4.02
C VAL A 59 12.63 20.60 -3.25
N ARG A 60 13.80 21.03 -2.77
CA ARG A 60 14.00 22.34 -2.12
C ARG A 60 14.11 23.46 -3.16
N PRO A 61 13.18 24.42 -3.22
CA PRO A 61 13.18 25.46 -4.25
C PRO A 61 14.44 26.33 -4.26
N GLU A 62 15.10 26.50 -3.12
CA GLU A 62 16.32 27.29 -2.94
C GLU A 62 17.60 26.53 -3.30
N SER A 63 17.53 25.22 -3.53
CA SER A 63 18.71 24.40 -3.79
C SER A 63 19.25 24.60 -5.21
N PRO A 64 20.58 24.65 -5.41
CA PRO A 64 21.18 24.68 -6.75
C PRO A 64 20.89 23.41 -7.57
N THR A 65 20.44 22.33 -6.91
CA THR A 65 20.03 21.07 -7.52
C THR A 65 18.52 20.85 -7.55
N TYR A 66 17.71 21.88 -7.29
CA TYR A 66 16.25 21.79 -7.33
C TYR A 66 15.75 21.12 -8.62
N ALA A 67 14.79 20.19 -8.46
CA ALA A 67 14.18 19.39 -9.52
C ALA A 67 15.17 18.52 -10.32
N ARG A 68 16.31 18.15 -9.72
CA ARG A 68 17.26 17.20 -10.30
C ARG A 68 17.33 15.92 -9.48
N VAL A 69 17.62 14.81 -10.16
CA VAL A 69 18.10 13.58 -9.52
C VAL A 69 19.50 13.85 -8.99
N ILE A 70 19.71 13.67 -7.69
CA ILE A 70 20.99 13.91 -7.02
C ILE A 70 21.73 12.62 -6.65
N GLU A 71 21.01 11.50 -6.58
CA GLU A 71 21.56 10.17 -6.27
C GLU A 71 20.66 9.08 -6.85
N THR A 72 21.26 7.93 -7.18
CA THR A 72 20.53 6.71 -7.51
C THR A 72 21.17 5.49 -6.87
N GLU A 73 20.36 4.65 -6.23
CA GLU A 73 20.80 3.38 -5.65
C GLU A 73 20.17 2.21 -6.43
N PRO A 74 20.96 1.48 -7.24
CA PRO A 74 20.47 0.30 -7.95
C PRO A 74 20.26 -0.88 -7.00
N VAL A 75 19.18 -1.64 -7.20
CA VAL A 75 18.84 -2.77 -6.31
C VAL A 75 19.45 -4.10 -6.74
N GLY A 76 20.28 -4.09 -7.79
CA GLY A 76 20.89 -5.28 -8.38
C GLY A 76 19.89 -6.21 -9.09
N MET A 77 18.70 -5.70 -9.46
CA MET A 77 17.65 -6.47 -10.13
C MET A 77 17.16 -5.72 -11.36
N ARG A 78 17.03 -6.43 -12.50
CA ARG A 78 16.53 -5.88 -13.76
C ARG A 78 15.09 -6.31 -13.97
N GLY A 79 14.26 -5.44 -14.56
CA GLY A 79 12.91 -5.81 -14.96
C GLY A 79 12.06 -6.35 -13.80
N SER A 80 12.31 -5.87 -12.58
CA SER A 80 11.57 -6.25 -11.38
C SER A 80 10.15 -5.68 -11.36
N MET A 81 9.88 -4.67 -12.19
CA MET A 81 8.68 -3.84 -12.15
C MET A 81 8.49 -3.25 -10.75
N PRO A 82 9.32 -2.26 -10.38
CA PRO A 82 9.06 -1.36 -9.26
C PRO A 82 7.62 -0.89 -9.25
N HIS A 83 6.90 -1.11 -8.15
CA HIS A 83 5.47 -0.84 -8.11
C HIS A 83 5.01 0.02 -6.93
N HIS A 84 5.25 -0.43 -5.70
CA HIS A 84 4.91 0.29 -4.47
C HIS A 84 6.15 0.52 -3.62
N LEU A 85 6.13 1.67 -2.96
CA LEU A 85 6.78 1.92 -1.68
C LEU A 85 5.69 2.03 -0.60
N GLU A 86 6.08 2.07 0.67
CA GLU A 86 5.17 2.52 1.73
C GLU A 86 4.56 3.90 1.41
N TYR A 87 3.34 4.13 1.87
CA TYR A 87 2.65 5.40 1.69
C TYR A 87 3.32 6.60 2.37
N TRP A 88 4.17 6.34 3.37
CA TRP A 88 4.86 7.35 4.16
C TRP A 88 6.30 6.91 4.42
N LEU A 89 7.19 7.89 4.60
CA LEU A 89 8.55 7.58 5.03
C LEU A 89 8.53 7.02 6.47
N PRO A 90 9.35 5.98 6.74
CA PRO A 90 9.45 5.42 8.07
C PRO A 90 10.08 6.44 9.05
N PRO A 91 9.87 6.28 10.36
CA PRO A 91 10.62 7.02 11.38
C PRO A 91 12.13 6.82 11.23
N PRO A 92 12.96 7.76 11.72
CA PRO A 92 14.41 7.62 11.69
C PRO A 92 14.88 6.28 12.28
N GLY A 93 15.80 5.61 11.59
CA GLY A 93 16.35 4.32 12.00
C GLY A 93 15.51 3.10 11.60
N GLN A 94 14.38 3.27 10.90
CA GLN A 94 13.61 2.18 10.32
C GLN A 94 13.75 2.15 8.78
N PHE A 95 13.69 0.96 8.20
CA PHE A 95 13.82 0.78 6.75
C PHE A 95 12.52 1.06 6.02
N LEU A 96 12.61 1.65 4.82
CA LEU A 96 11.51 1.85 3.89
C LEU A 96 11.30 0.57 3.07
N PHE A 97 10.07 0.09 2.97
CA PHE A 97 9.70 -1.10 2.24
C PHE A 97 9.22 -0.76 0.83
N GLY A 98 9.57 -1.60 -0.13
CA GLY A 98 9.02 -1.58 -1.48
C GLY A 98 9.04 -2.96 -2.14
N ASN A 99 8.44 -3.09 -3.32
CA ASN A 99 8.41 -4.37 -4.05
C ASN A 99 9.00 -4.30 -5.47
N GLY A 100 9.43 -5.47 -5.94
CA GLY A 100 9.59 -5.77 -7.36
C GLY A 100 8.58 -6.85 -7.73
N HIS A 101 7.50 -6.47 -8.42
CA HIS A 101 6.37 -7.35 -8.66
C HIS A 101 6.72 -8.60 -9.48
N HIS A 102 7.46 -8.47 -10.58
CA HIS A 102 7.76 -9.61 -11.47
C HIS A 102 8.65 -10.67 -10.82
N HIS A 103 9.51 -10.27 -9.88
CA HIS A 103 10.41 -11.16 -9.16
C HIS A 103 9.90 -11.51 -7.76
N GLU A 104 8.74 -10.98 -7.40
CA GLU A 104 8.09 -11.15 -6.10
C GLU A 104 9.00 -10.83 -4.92
N GLN A 105 9.84 -9.79 -5.04
CA GLN A 105 10.74 -9.41 -3.97
C GLN A 105 10.16 -8.26 -3.15
N ILE A 106 10.56 -8.20 -1.89
CA ILE A 106 10.40 -7.05 -1.01
C ILE A 106 11.79 -6.47 -0.75
N PHE A 107 11.99 -5.20 -1.04
CA PHE A 107 13.23 -4.47 -0.79
C PHE A 107 13.09 -3.64 0.47
N LEU A 108 14.13 -3.65 1.32
CA LEU A 108 14.27 -2.77 2.46
C LEU A 108 15.38 -1.77 2.17
N PHE A 109 15.00 -0.50 2.13
CA PHE A 109 15.88 0.63 1.90
C PHE A 109 16.22 1.31 3.23
N ASP A 110 17.50 1.45 3.53
CA ASP A 110 17.96 2.40 4.54
C ASP A 110 17.97 3.81 3.94
N ILE A 111 17.30 4.72 4.63
CA ILE A 111 17.16 6.13 4.24
C ILE A 111 17.62 7.07 5.36
N SER A 112 18.45 6.57 6.31
CA SER A 112 18.97 7.38 7.41
C SER A 112 19.82 8.56 6.92
N GLU A 113 20.54 8.36 5.82
CA GLU A 113 21.20 9.42 5.06
C GLU A 113 20.31 9.78 3.87
N ALA A 114 19.55 10.87 3.98
CA ALA A 114 18.45 11.14 3.06
C ALA A 114 18.86 11.33 1.58
N GLU A 115 20.13 11.65 1.35
CA GLU A 115 20.71 11.81 0.01
C GLU A 115 21.29 10.51 -0.53
N HIS A 116 21.56 9.51 0.31
CA HIS A 116 22.27 8.28 -0.03
C HIS A 116 21.51 7.04 0.46
N PRO A 117 20.31 6.75 -0.10
CA PRO A 117 19.57 5.56 0.24
C PRO A 117 20.36 4.30 -0.13
N ARG A 118 20.15 3.21 0.59
CA ARG A 118 20.85 1.93 0.34
C ARG A 118 19.90 0.75 0.44
N VAL A 119 20.01 -0.22 -0.47
CA VAL A 119 19.33 -1.50 -0.25
C VAL A 119 20.08 -2.30 0.80
N VAL A 120 19.44 -2.54 1.94
CA VAL A 120 20.06 -3.31 3.03
C VAL A 120 19.61 -4.77 3.07
N ARG A 121 18.40 -5.06 2.56
CA ARG A 121 17.87 -6.43 2.47
C ARG A 121 16.94 -6.58 1.28
N THR A 122 16.91 -7.80 0.75
CA THR A 122 15.92 -8.27 -0.21
C THR A 122 15.28 -9.52 0.37
N LEU A 123 13.97 -9.52 0.53
CA LEU A 123 13.19 -10.57 1.15
C LEU A 123 12.30 -11.26 0.11
N ARG A 124 12.12 -12.57 0.29
CA ARG A 124 11.13 -13.35 -0.45
C ARG A 124 9.72 -13.11 0.13
N PRO A 125 8.66 -13.42 -0.62
CA PRO A 125 7.29 -13.37 -0.11
C PRO A 125 7.10 -14.27 1.09
N VAL A 126 6.17 -13.90 1.97
CA VAL A 126 5.77 -14.71 3.12
C VAL A 126 4.98 -15.92 2.62
N PRO A 127 5.43 -17.18 2.82
CA PRO A 127 4.66 -18.34 2.37
C PRO A 127 3.30 -18.43 3.08
N PRO A 128 2.23 -18.92 2.39
CA PRO A 128 2.19 -19.35 0.99
C PRO A 128 1.91 -18.20 0.01
N TYR A 129 1.99 -16.95 0.45
CA TYR A 129 1.60 -15.80 -0.35
C TYR A 129 2.67 -15.42 -1.38
N ARG A 130 2.22 -14.82 -2.47
CA ARG A 130 2.97 -14.53 -3.69
C ARG A 130 2.61 -13.13 -4.18
N TYR A 131 3.51 -12.50 -4.93
CA TYR A 131 3.33 -11.14 -5.46
C TYR A 131 3.01 -10.10 -4.36
N PRO A 132 3.98 -9.74 -3.49
CA PRO A 132 3.83 -8.63 -2.55
C PRO A 132 3.46 -7.36 -3.32
N HIS A 133 2.58 -6.54 -2.75
CA HIS A 133 1.98 -5.42 -3.44
C HIS A 133 1.94 -4.17 -2.58
N ASP A 134 1.03 -4.10 -1.60
CA ASP A 134 0.86 -2.89 -0.79
C ASP A 134 1.64 -2.94 0.52
N PHE A 135 2.09 -1.78 1.00
CA PHE A 135 2.89 -1.63 2.23
C PHE A 135 2.35 -0.49 3.10
N MET A 136 2.08 -0.78 4.36
CA MET A 136 1.60 0.22 5.31
C MET A 136 2.23 0.02 6.69
N ARG A 137 2.89 1.06 7.19
CA ARG A 137 3.43 1.05 8.56
C ARG A 137 2.35 1.28 9.60
N LEU A 138 2.41 0.50 10.67
CA LEU A 138 1.57 0.62 11.85
C LEU A 138 2.25 1.49 12.92
N PRO A 139 1.49 2.06 13.88
CA PRO A 139 2.05 2.90 14.94
C PRO A 139 3.09 2.20 15.85
N ASN A 140 3.06 0.87 15.92
CA ASN A 140 4.04 0.08 16.66
C ASN A 140 5.38 -0.12 15.89
N GLY A 141 5.49 0.41 14.67
CA GLY A 141 6.65 0.28 13.79
C GLY A 141 6.59 -0.92 12.83
N ASN A 142 5.67 -1.86 13.04
CA ASN A 142 5.50 -3.01 12.16
C ASN A 142 4.93 -2.60 10.80
N VAL A 143 5.12 -3.44 9.79
CA VAL A 143 4.69 -3.18 8.42
C VAL A 143 3.68 -4.23 7.99
N LEU A 144 2.49 -3.78 7.59
CA LEU A 144 1.53 -4.60 6.86
C LEU A 144 1.96 -4.74 5.41
N VAL A 145 1.89 -5.96 4.88
CA VAL A 145 2.16 -6.27 3.47
C VAL A 145 0.97 -7.01 2.88
N GLY A 146 0.51 -6.54 1.71
CA GLY A 146 -0.52 -7.22 0.91
C GLY A 146 0.10 -8.11 -0.16
N PHE A 147 -0.52 -9.24 -0.44
CA PHE A 147 -0.09 -10.19 -1.46
C PHE A 147 -1.26 -10.50 -2.40
N LEU A 148 -1.05 -10.39 -3.70
CA LEU A 148 -2.12 -10.54 -4.69
C LEU A 148 -2.56 -12.00 -4.88
N ARG A 149 -1.69 -12.96 -4.55
CA ARG A 149 -1.93 -14.40 -4.77
C ARG A 149 -1.37 -15.25 -3.64
N SER A 150 -1.73 -16.52 -3.62
CA SER A 150 -1.04 -17.56 -2.88
C SER A 150 -0.85 -18.82 -3.72
N GLU A 151 0.02 -19.70 -3.25
CA GLU A 151 0.23 -21.02 -3.86
C GLU A 151 -1.07 -21.77 -4.13
N GLY A 152 -1.04 -22.62 -5.15
CA GLY A 152 -2.17 -23.45 -5.56
C GLY A 152 -3.02 -22.84 -6.69
N PRO A 153 -4.07 -23.56 -7.10
CA PRO A 153 -4.93 -23.16 -8.20
C PRO A 153 -5.85 -21.99 -7.82
N SER A 154 -6.35 -21.30 -8.83
CA SER A 154 -7.43 -20.32 -8.63
C SER A 154 -8.70 -21.01 -8.10
N PRO A 155 -9.42 -20.38 -7.14
CA PRO A 155 -10.75 -20.83 -6.72
C PRO A 155 -11.80 -20.72 -7.83
N LEU A 156 -11.58 -19.92 -8.87
CA LEU A 156 -12.52 -19.72 -9.97
C LEU A 156 -12.37 -20.83 -11.02
N PRO A 157 -13.41 -21.66 -11.28
CA PRO A 157 -13.33 -22.69 -12.30
C PRO A 157 -13.00 -22.12 -13.69
N GLY A 158 -11.96 -22.66 -14.32
CA GLY A 158 -11.50 -22.25 -15.66
C GLY A 158 -10.45 -21.13 -15.66
N ASP A 159 -10.16 -20.50 -14.51
CA ASP A 159 -9.03 -19.59 -14.39
C ASP A 159 -7.72 -20.39 -14.29
N THR A 160 -6.85 -20.19 -15.27
CA THR A 160 -5.57 -20.89 -15.40
C THR A 160 -4.40 -20.14 -14.76
N THR A 161 -4.66 -19.02 -14.06
CA THR A 161 -3.63 -18.26 -13.34
C THR A 161 -2.92 -19.16 -12.32
N LEU A 162 -1.60 -19.21 -12.37
CA LEU A 162 -0.75 -19.97 -11.44
C LEU A 162 0.48 -19.13 -11.03
N PRO A 163 0.80 -19.03 -9.73
CA PRO A 163 -0.06 -19.37 -8.59
C PRO A 163 -1.35 -18.53 -8.62
N GLY A 164 -2.49 -19.13 -8.33
CA GLY A 164 -3.82 -18.53 -8.56
C GLY A 164 -4.68 -18.37 -7.33
N GLY A 165 -4.29 -18.95 -6.20
CA GLY A 165 -5.04 -18.92 -4.95
C GLY A 165 -5.34 -17.49 -4.49
N HIS A 166 -6.32 -17.37 -3.57
CA HIS A 166 -6.61 -16.08 -2.94
C HIS A 166 -5.34 -15.45 -2.37
N GLY A 167 -5.23 -14.13 -2.46
CA GLY A 167 -4.16 -13.40 -1.82
C GLY A 167 -4.25 -13.45 -0.29
N GLY A 168 -3.50 -12.57 0.35
CA GLY A 168 -3.50 -12.44 1.80
C GLY A 168 -2.74 -11.23 2.28
N ILE A 169 -2.64 -11.13 3.60
CA ILE A 169 -1.93 -10.06 4.28
C ILE A 169 -0.97 -10.65 5.30
N ALA A 170 0.15 -9.96 5.55
CA ALA A 170 1.07 -10.29 6.63
C ALA A 170 1.46 -9.03 7.40
N GLU A 171 1.84 -9.22 8.66
CA GLU A 171 2.52 -8.21 9.47
C GLU A 171 3.97 -8.64 9.67
N LEU A 172 4.88 -7.74 9.34
CA LEU A 172 6.32 -7.88 9.50
C LEU A 172 6.81 -6.95 10.60
N ASP A 173 7.86 -7.35 11.32
CA ASP A 173 8.64 -6.43 12.15
C ASP A 173 9.40 -5.41 11.27
N PRO A 174 9.97 -4.33 11.83
CA PRO A 174 10.69 -3.32 11.05
C PRO A 174 11.91 -3.86 10.28
N GLU A 175 12.42 -5.05 10.62
CA GLU A 175 13.52 -5.70 9.91
C GLU A 175 13.05 -6.76 8.89
N GLY A 176 11.73 -6.92 8.72
CA GLY A 176 11.12 -7.81 7.75
C GLY A 176 10.88 -9.24 8.22
N ARG A 177 10.92 -9.52 9.53
CA ARG A 177 10.55 -10.85 10.06
C ARG A 177 9.04 -10.96 10.21
N VAL A 178 8.51 -12.14 9.87
CA VAL A 178 7.07 -12.40 9.94
C VAL A 178 6.61 -12.49 11.40
N ILE A 179 5.62 -11.68 11.74
CA ILE A 179 4.92 -11.75 13.03
C ILE A 179 3.68 -12.64 12.87
N ARG A 180 2.91 -12.41 11.80
CA ARG A 180 1.67 -13.14 11.50
C ARG A 180 1.23 -12.92 10.07
N SER A 181 0.31 -13.75 9.61
CA SER A 181 -0.33 -13.62 8.31
C SER A 181 -1.74 -14.21 8.30
N ALA A 182 -2.56 -13.78 7.34
CA ALA A 182 -3.93 -14.24 7.17
C ALA A 182 -4.33 -14.29 5.69
N SER A 183 -5.13 -15.28 5.32
CA SER A 183 -5.65 -15.41 3.95
C SER A 183 -6.83 -14.47 3.74
N ALA A 184 -6.91 -13.88 2.55
CA ALA A 184 -8.06 -13.11 2.10
C ALA A 184 -9.23 -13.99 1.63
N ALA A 185 -9.10 -15.31 1.64
CA ALA A 185 -10.15 -16.23 1.23
C ALA A 185 -11.42 -16.04 2.09
N ASP A 186 -12.56 -15.95 1.41
CA ASP A 186 -13.88 -15.92 2.03
C ASP A 186 -14.86 -16.66 1.13
N SER A 187 -15.64 -17.57 1.73
CA SER A 187 -16.70 -18.35 1.08
C SER A 187 -17.73 -17.53 0.31
N ILE A 188 -17.83 -16.22 0.57
CA ILE A 188 -18.71 -15.33 -0.18
C ILE A 188 -18.28 -15.15 -1.65
N SER A 189 -17.03 -15.48 -2.04
CA SER A 189 -16.53 -15.28 -3.39
C SER A 189 -15.75 -16.48 -3.91
N GLU A 190 -16.19 -17.02 -5.05
CA GLU A 190 -15.43 -18.00 -5.84
C GLU A 190 -14.40 -17.32 -6.77
N ILE A 191 -14.50 -16.00 -6.94
CA ILE A 191 -13.49 -15.20 -7.64
C ILE A 191 -12.33 -14.91 -6.67
N PRO A 192 -11.05 -15.02 -7.10
CA PRO A 192 -9.89 -14.71 -6.26
C PRO A 192 -10.00 -13.33 -5.62
N ILE A 193 -9.71 -13.23 -4.33
CA ILE A 193 -9.62 -11.94 -3.62
C ILE A 193 -8.14 -11.54 -3.61
N ARG A 194 -7.82 -10.36 -4.11
CA ARG A 194 -6.45 -9.89 -4.32
C ARG A 194 -6.21 -8.60 -3.53
N PRO A 195 -5.82 -8.67 -2.24
CA PRO A 195 -5.55 -7.50 -1.42
C PRO A 195 -4.67 -6.49 -2.15
N TYR A 196 -5.21 -5.28 -2.38
CA TYR A 196 -4.58 -4.30 -3.28
C TYR A 196 -4.20 -2.99 -2.60
N ALA A 197 -5.08 -2.42 -1.77
CA ALA A 197 -4.81 -1.20 -1.01
C ALA A 197 -5.28 -1.32 0.44
N PHE A 198 -4.58 -0.65 1.36
CA PHE A 198 -4.83 -0.67 2.80
C PHE A 198 -5.34 0.66 3.36
N ALA A 199 -6.22 0.57 4.36
CA ALA A 199 -6.53 1.67 5.26
C ALA A 199 -6.61 1.15 6.70
N PRO A 200 -5.52 1.24 7.49
CA PRO A 200 -5.52 0.87 8.90
C PRO A 200 -6.23 1.94 9.73
N LEU A 201 -6.96 1.49 10.74
CA LEU A 201 -7.69 2.30 11.71
C LEU A 201 -7.38 1.75 13.13
N PRO A 202 -6.13 1.91 13.63
CA PRO A 202 -5.69 1.25 14.86
C PRO A 202 -6.50 1.66 16.11
N GLN A 203 -7.05 2.86 16.12
CA GLN A 203 -7.80 3.42 17.26
C GLN A 203 -9.09 2.65 17.55
N ILE A 204 -9.62 1.94 16.55
CA ILE A 204 -10.80 1.08 16.69
C ILE A 204 -10.49 -0.37 16.33
N ASP A 205 -9.19 -0.71 16.26
CA ASP A 205 -8.72 -2.06 15.96
C ASP A 205 -9.28 -2.60 14.64
N ARG A 206 -9.21 -1.78 13.57
CA ARG A 206 -9.67 -2.17 12.23
C ARG A 206 -8.58 -2.00 11.18
N LEU A 207 -8.66 -2.83 10.17
CA LEU A 207 -7.97 -2.67 8.89
C LEU A 207 -9.00 -2.87 7.79
N LEU A 208 -8.98 -1.99 6.78
CA LEU A 208 -9.71 -2.19 5.54
C LEU A 208 -8.73 -2.58 4.44
N THR A 209 -9.12 -3.53 3.61
CA THR A 209 -8.40 -3.87 2.39
C THR A 209 -9.33 -3.88 1.18
N THR A 210 -8.88 -3.36 0.05
CA THR A 210 -9.56 -3.50 -1.24
C THR A 210 -9.06 -4.72 -1.99
N SER A 211 -9.78 -5.12 -3.03
CA SER A 211 -9.38 -6.19 -3.94
C SER A 211 -9.40 -5.69 -5.38
N ALA A 212 -8.30 -5.90 -6.12
CA ALA A 212 -8.19 -5.50 -7.53
C ALA A 212 -7.16 -6.38 -8.27
N PRO A 213 -7.32 -6.57 -9.59
CA PRO A 213 -6.31 -7.23 -10.39
C PRO A 213 -5.16 -6.26 -10.67
N MET A 214 -3.94 -6.81 -10.80
CA MET A 214 -2.82 -6.11 -11.38
C MET A 214 -2.52 -6.65 -12.79
N LEU A 215 -2.01 -7.88 -12.87
CA LEU A 215 -1.76 -8.59 -14.13
C LEU A 215 -2.67 -9.82 -14.29
N GLU A 216 -3.53 -10.04 -13.31
CA GLU A 216 -4.48 -11.15 -13.29
C GLU A 216 -5.75 -10.82 -14.06
N ASN A 217 -6.39 -11.85 -14.61
CA ASN A 217 -7.64 -11.69 -15.36
C ASN A 217 -8.84 -11.44 -14.45
N TYR A 218 -8.78 -11.95 -13.22
CA TYR A 218 -9.92 -12.00 -12.30
C TYR A 218 -9.52 -11.52 -10.92
N SER A 219 -10.38 -10.71 -10.32
CA SER A 219 -10.32 -10.28 -8.92
C SER A 219 -11.75 -10.00 -8.45
N ALA A 220 -12.08 -10.37 -7.22
CA ALA A 220 -13.37 -10.09 -6.64
C ALA A 220 -13.49 -8.59 -6.33
N ASP A 221 -14.63 -7.99 -6.64
CA ASP A 221 -14.99 -6.62 -6.26
C ASP A 221 -15.46 -6.59 -4.80
N VAL A 222 -14.50 -6.58 -3.87
CA VAL A 222 -14.79 -6.61 -2.43
C VAL A 222 -13.93 -5.62 -1.65
N VAL A 223 -14.48 -5.19 -0.51
CA VAL A 223 -13.73 -4.59 0.59
C VAL A 223 -13.80 -5.54 1.77
N GLN A 224 -12.65 -5.82 2.39
CA GLN A 224 -12.59 -6.65 3.59
C GLN A 224 -12.31 -5.79 4.82
N VAL A 225 -12.98 -6.15 5.92
CA VAL A 225 -12.83 -5.55 7.25
C VAL A 225 -12.18 -6.59 8.14
N TRP A 226 -11.03 -6.23 8.71
CA TRP A 226 -10.23 -7.10 9.58
C TRP A 226 -10.15 -6.51 10.97
N ARG A 227 -9.98 -7.36 11.98
CA ARG A 227 -9.47 -6.94 13.28
C ARG A 227 -7.96 -6.80 13.15
N LEU A 228 -7.44 -5.60 13.42
CA LEU A 228 -6.03 -5.31 13.18
C LEU A 228 -5.14 -6.06 14.17
N SER A 229 -5.58 -6.24 15.41
CA SER A 229 -4.80 -6.80 16.51
C SER A 229 -4.47 -8.28 16.37
N ASP A 230 -5.08 -9.00 15.43
CA ASP A 230 -4.86 -10.43 15.16
C ASP A 230 -4.99 -10.83 13.68
N LEU A 231 -5.28 -9.87 12.79
CA LEU A 231 -5.61 -10.09 11.37
C LEU A 231 -6.79 -11.04 11.15
N GLN A 232 -7.71 -11.14 12.11
CA GLN A 232 -8.95 -11.89 11.92
C GLN A 232 -9.85 -11.18 10.89
N LEU A 233 -10.22 -11.86 9.81
CA LEU A 233 -11.24 -11.37 8.88
C LEU A 233 -12.60 -11.31 9.61
N LEU A 234 -13.20 -10.13 9.68
CA LEU A 234 -14.50 -9.91 10.33
C LEU A 234 -15.63 -9.91 9.31
N HIS A 235 -15.44 -9.21 8.20
CA HIS A 235 -16.45 -9.08 7.15
C HIS A 235 -15.81 -8.95 5.76
N THR A 236 -16.48 -9.51 4.76
CA THR A 236 -16.23 -9.21 3.35
C THR A 236 -17.49 -8.56 2.77
N LEU A 237 -17.34 -7.35 2.26
CA LEU A 237 -18.40 -6.55 1.68
C LEU A 237 -18.25 -6.54 0.16
N ARG A 238 -19.26 -6.99 -0.57
CA ARG A 238 -19.30 -6.87 -2.03
C ARG A 238 -19.44 -5.40 -2.41
N VAL A 239 -18.52 -4.92 -3.25
CA VAL A 239 -18.64 -3.61 -3.86
C VAL A 239 -19.56 -3.76 -5.08
N PRO A 240 -20.66 -2.98 -5.16
CA PRO A 240 -21.52 -3.02 -6.33
C PRO A 240 -20.71 -2.71 -7.59
N PRO A 241 -20.97 -3.39 -8.72
CA PRO A 241 -20.31 -3.05 -9.97
C PRO A 241 -20.55 -1.57 -10.27
N ARG A 242 -19.50 -0.88 -10.72
CA ARG A 242 -19.65 0.50 -11.17
C ARG A 242 -20.73 0.52 -12.27
N PRO A 243 -21.76 1.39 -12.19
CA PRO A 243 -22.63 1.63 -13.32
C PRO A 243 -21.75 1.96 -14.52
N PRO A 244 -22.04 1.46 -15.73
CA PRO A 244 -21.21 1.73 -16.90
C PRO A 244 -20.97 3.23 -16.98
N ALA A 245 -19.71 3.64 -16.90
CA ALA A 245 -19.36 5.05 -17.08
C ALA A 245 -19.95 5.49 -18.42
N LYS A 246 -20.59 6.66 -18.49
CA LYS A 246 -20.93 7.25 -19.78
C LYS A 246 -19.65 7.26 -20.60
N ARG A 247 -19.66 6.54 -21.73
CA ARG A 247 -18.52 6.41 -22.65
C ARG A 247 -17.97 7.83 -22.91
N GLY A 248 -16.69 8.06 -22.59
CA GLY A 248 -15.99 9.33 -22.87
C GLY A 248 -15.28 10.01 -21.69
N ALA A 249 -15.61 9.73 -20.43
CA ALA A 249 -15.02 10.52 -19.31
C ALA A 249 -13.66 10.01 -18.78
N VAL A 250 -13.31 8.74 -18.99
CA VAL A 250 -12.08 8.13 -18.44
C VAL A 250 -10.96 8.06 -19.50
N ASP A 251 -11.32 7.89 -20.77
CA ASP A 251 -10.36 7.84 -21.88
C ASP A 251 -9.65 9.19 -22.10
N ASP A 252 -10.31 10.31 -21.84
CA ASP A 252 -9.72 11.64 -22.09
C ASP A 252 -8.60 11.98 -21.09
N ALA A 253 -8.71 11.54 -19.83
CA ALA A 253 -7.69 11.80 -18.81
C ALA A 253 -6.42 10.97 -19.03
N GLN A 254 -6.55 9.69 -19.38
CA GLN A 254 -5.41 8.83 -19.71
C GLN A 254 -4.77 9.20 -21.06
N ARG A 255 -5.59 9.64 -22.04
CA ARG A 255 -5.10 10.07 -23.36
C ARG A 255 -4.40 11.43 -23.30
N GLN A 256 -4.84 12.37 -22.45
CA GLN A 256 -4.12 13.63 -22.19
C GLN A 256 -2.75 13.40 -21.56
N TRP A 257 -2.62 12.44 -20.65
CA TRP A 257 -1.32 12.08 -20.06
C TRP A 257 -0.34 11.47 -21.07
N ARG A 258 -0.81 10.60 -21.97
CA ARG A 258 0.05 9.97 -22.99
C ARG A 258 0.52 10.94 -24.08
N ASN A 259 -0.26 11.98 -24.38
CA ASN A 259 0.03 12.93 -25.45
C ASN A 259 0.66 14.25 -24.98
N GLY A 260 0.75 14.48 -23.66
CA GLY A 260 1.33 15.70 -23.08
C GLY A 260 2.85 15.68 -22.89
N GLY A 261 3.50 14.53 -23.11
CA GLY A 261 4.94 14.34 -22.84
C GLY A 261 5.91 14.95 -23.86
N ASP A 262 5.42 15.45 -25.00
CA ASP A 262 6.27 16.00 -26.09
C ASP A 262 6.36 17.53 -26.10
N ARG A 263 5.95 18.21 -25.01
CA ARG A 263 6.14 19.66 -24.87
C ARG A 263 6.53 20.06 -23.45
N ALA A 264 7.81 19.87 -23.14
CA ALA A 264 8.58 20.71 -22.22
C ALA A 264 10.05 20.67 -22.64
#